data_AF-A0A431UFY2-F1
#
_entry.id   AF-A0A431UFY2-F1
#
_cell.length_a   1.000
_cell.length_b   1.000
_cell.length_c   1.000
_cell.angle_alpha   90.00
_cell.angle_beta   90.00
_cell.angle_gamma   90.00
#
_symmetry.space_group_name_H-M   'P 1'
#
loop_
_entity.id
_entity.type
_entity.pdbx_description
1 polymer ?
#
loop_
_entity_poly.entity_id
_entity_poly.type
_entity_poly.pdbx_seq_one_letter_code
_entity_poly.pdbx_strand_id
1 'polypeptide(L)'
;MNINSDSLITFIIMWGTPAIMMLITYLKMTKEEKNDVIKEFTSSRFIFTIGFLVTGIFLDSLGNLLTLNIMKLLGTPLIIVAGTNIVVDQWKKNKVKSILITLLILVLIGLIIS
;
A
#
# COMPACT_ATOMS: atom_id res chain seq x y z
N MET A 1 -17.79 -16.89 -9.41
CA MET A 1 -16.64 -16.56 -8.55
C MET A 1 -16.82 -17.35 -7.26
N ASN A 2 -15.91 -18.28 -6.95
CA ASN A 2 -15.99 -19.09 -5.73
C ASN A 2 -14.99 -18.52 -4.73
N ILE A 3 -15.47 -17.72 -3.77
CA ILE A 3 -14.60 -17.08 -2.78
C ILE A 3 -14.39 -18.05 -1.63
N ASN A 4 -13.14 -18.39 -1.33
CA ASN A 4 -12.81 -19.18 -0.16
C ASN A 4 -13.02 -18.31 1.11
N SER A 5 -13.88 -18.76 2.03
CA SER A 5 -14.19 -18.07 3.28
C SER A 5 -12.95 -17.72 4.11
N ASP A 6 -11.95 -18.60 4.17
CA ASP A 6 -10.71 -18.37 4.93
C ASP A 6 -9.89 -17.22 4.32
N SER A 7 -9.81 -17.18 2.98
CA SER A 7 -9.15 -16.09 2.26
C SER A 7 -9.88 -14.76 2.41
N LEU A 8 -11.23 -14.79 2.46
CA LEU A 8 -12.06 -13.61 2.69
C LEU A 8 -11.86 -13.06 4.11
N ILE A 9 -11.87 -13.92 5.12
CA ILE A 9 -11.63 -13.53 6.52
C ILE A 9 -10.24 -12.93 6.64
N THR A 10 -9.22 -13.56 6.05
CA THR A 10 -7.84 -13.05 6.05
C THR A 10 -7.75 -11.67 5.41
N PHE A 11 -8.41 -11.47 4.26
CA PHE A 11 -8.47 -10.19 3.58
C PHE A 11 -9.13 -9.11 4.43
N ILE A 12 -10.27 -9.41 5.06
CA ILE A 12 -10.99 -8.46 5.92
C ILE A 12 -10.17 -8.10 7.15
N ILE A 13 -9.45 -9.03 7.77
CA ILE A 13 -8.58 -8.72 8.92
C ILE A 13 -7.42 -7.84 8.47
N MET A 14 -6.74 -8.20 7.38
CA MET A 14 -5.58 -7.49 6.88
C MET A 14 -5.90 -6.05 6.47
N TRP A 15 -7.04 -5.81 5.82
CA TRP A 15 -7.41 -4.50 5.27
C TRP A 15 -8.44 -3.75 6.10
N GLY A 16 -9.41 -4.47 6.66
CA GLY A 16 -10.48 -3.90 7.47
C GLY A 16 -9.97 -3.35 8.79
N THR A 17 -9.08 -4.06 9.50
CA THR A 17 -8.56 -3.58 10.79
C THR A 17 -7.83 -2.24 10.66
N PRO A 18 -6.83 -2.08 9.76
CA PRO A 18 -6.17 -0.79 9.58
C PRO A 18 -7.11 0.31 9.08
N ALA A 19 -8.04 -0.01 8.17
CA ALA A 19 -9.00 0.96 7.66
C ALA A 19 -9.93 1.49 8.76
N ILE A 20 -10.46 0.59 9.60
CA ILE A 20 -11.30 0.96 10.74
C ILE A 20 -10.49 1.77 11.77
N MET A 21 -9.26 1.36 12.08
CA MET A 21 -8.39 2.11 12.99
C MET A 21 -8.12 3.52 12.48
N MET A 22 -7.77 3.68 11.20
CA MET A 22 -7.58 4.99 10.58
C MET A 22 -8.86 5.83 10.63
N LEU A 23 -10.02 5.24 10.32
CA LEU A 23 -11.31 5.93 10.37
C LEU A 23 -11.64 6.42 11.78
N ILE A 24 -11.50 5.56 12.80
CA ILE A 24 -11.77 5.92 14.19
C ILE A 24 -10.86 7.05 14.64
N THR A 25 -9.56 6.95 14.35
CA THR A 25 -8.58 7.99 14.69
C THR A 25 -8.92 9.30 13.98
N TYR A 26 -9.23 9.25 12.69
CA TYR A 26 -9.63 10.43 11.91
C TYR A 26 -10.90 11.07 12.47
N LEU A 27 -11.91 10.30 12.87
CA LEU A 27 -13.14 10.84 13.44
C LEU A 27 -12.90 11.57 14.76
N LYS A 28 -11.97 11.08 15.58
CA LYS A 28 -11.59 11.67 16.89
C LYS A 28 -10.74 12.95 16.78
N MET A 29 -10.17 13.23 15.61
CA MET A 29 -9.30 14.40 15.40
C MET A 29 -10.09 15.71 15.38
N THR A 30 -9.43 16.79 15.82
CA THR A 30 -9.89 18.17 15.67
C THR A 30 -9.92 18.60 14.21
N LYS A 31 -10.48 19.77 13.93
CA LYS A 31 -10.56 20.28 12.55
C LYS A 31 -9.17 20.61 11.99
N GLU A 32 -8.30 21.13 12.84
CA GLU A 32 -6.92 21.47 12.50
C GLU A 32 -6.12 20.21 12.17
N GLU A 33 -6.19 19.18 13.02
CA GLU A 33 -5.53 17.89 12.81
C GLU A 33 -6.00 17.20 11.52
N LYS A 34 -7.32 17.23 11.25
CA LYS A 34 -7.89 16.68 10.00
C LYS A 34 -7.31 17.37 8.77
N ASN A 35 -7.17 18.70 8.81
CA ASN A 35 -6.61 19.46 7.69
C ASN A 35 -5.14 19.11 7.43
N ASP A 36 -4.34 18.95 8.49
CA ASP A 36 -2.93 18.56 8.37
C ASP A 36 -2.79 17.16 7.78
N VAL A 37 -3.59 16.19 8.25
CA VAL A 37 -3.62 14.83 7.73
C VAL A 37 -4.06 14.80 6.26
N ILE A 38 -5.11 15.54 5.89
CA ILE A 38 -5.54 15.66 4.49
C ILE A 38 -4.41 16.25 3.63
N LYS A 39 -3.74 17.29 4.11
CA LYS A 39 -2.62 17.92 3.39
C LYS A 39 -1.46 16.96 3.20
N GLU A 40 -1.14 16.13 4.19
CA GLU A 40 -0.11 15.10 4.07
C GLU A 40 -0.52 14.01 3.07
N PHE A 41 -1.73 13.47 3.19
CA PHE A 41 -2.23 12.41 2.31
C PHE A 41 -2.46 12.84 0.87
N THR A 42 -2.77 14.12 0.65
CA THR A 42 -2.91 14.70 -0.70
C THR A 42 -1.58 15.16 -1.29
N SER A 43 -0.49 15.13 -0.52
CA SER A 43 0.83 15.48 -1.05
C SER A 43 1.28 14.48 -2.13
N SER A 44 1.86 14.99 -3.21
CA SER A 44 2.37 14.13 -4.29
C SER A 44 3.36 13.09 -3.77
N ARG A 45 4.19 13.46 -2.78
CA ARG A 45 5.13 12.54 -2.14
C ARG A 45 4.41 11.37 -1.48
N PHE A 46 3.35 11.61 -0.71
CA PHE A 46 2.58 10.54 -0.09
C PHE A 46 1.90 9.66 -1.14
N ILE A 47 1.19 10.27 -2.10
CA ILE A 47 0.46 9.56 -3.16
C ILE A 47 1.38 8.62 -3.94
N PHE A 48 2.50 9.15 -4.46
CA PHE A 48 3.44 8.38 -5.28
C PHE A 48 4.33 7.42 -4.48
N THR A 49 4.22 7.36 -3.15
CA THR A 49 4.95 6.41 -2.31
C THR A 49 3.98 5.50 -1.58
N ILE A 50 3.56 5.87 -0.36
CA ILE A 50 2.70 5.06 0.50
C ILE A 50 1.34 4.82 -0.16
N GLY A 51 0.73 5.84 -0.77
CA GLY A 51 -0.58 5.71 -1.42
C GLY A 51 -0.56 4.61 -2.49
N PHE A 52 0.29 4.76 -3.50
CA PHE A 52 0.41 3.78 -4.58
C PHE A 52 0.88 2.41 -4.10
N LEU A 53 1.78 2.34 -3.11
CA LEU A 53 2.22 1.07 -2.56
C LEU A 53 1.06 0.32 -1.90
N VAL A 54 0.34 0.99 -1.00
CA VAL A 54 -0.78 0.40 -0.25
C VAL A 54 -1.92 0.04 -1.19
N THR A 55 -2.30 0.93 -2.12
CA THR A 55 -3.33 0.65 -3.13
C THR A 55 -2.93 -0.50 -4.05
N GLY A 56 -1.68 -0.55 -4.49
CA GLY A 56 -1.19 -1.62 -5.36
C GLY A 56 -1.24 -3.00 -4.69
N ILE A 57 -0.78 -3.10 -3.43
CA ILE A 57 -0.85 -4.33 -2.64
C ILE A 57 -2.32 -4.71 -2.35
N PHE A 58 -3.18 -3.72 -2.10
CA PHE A 58 -4.62 -3.96 -1.92
C PHE A 58 -5.25 -4.57 -3.17
N LEU A 59 -4.97 -4.01 -4.35
CA LEU A 59 -5.50 -4.53 -5.62
C LEU A 59 -4.98 -5.92 -5.93
N ASP A 60 -3.71 -6.22 -5.66
CA ASP A 60 -3.17 -7.56 -5.82
C ASP A 60 -3.85 -8.57 -4.88
N SER A 61 -3.96 -8.22 -3.60
CA SER A 61 -4.65 -9.03 -2.58
C SER A 61 -6.12 -9.27 -2.93
N LEU A 62 -6.82 -8.24 -3.45
CA LEU A 62 -8.20 -8.34 -3.91
C LEU A 62 -8.30 -9.18 -5.19
N GLY A 63 -7.36 -9.04 -6.11
CA GLY A 63 -7.26 -9.86 -7.32
C GLY A 63 -7.10 -11.34 -7.00
N ASN A 64 -6.28 -11.67 -6.00
CA ASN A 64 -6.14 -13.03 -5.48
C ASN A 64 -7.46 -13.55 -4.90
N LEU A 65 -8.11 -12.77 -4.03
CA LEU A 65 -9.38 -13.14 -3.40
C LEU A 65 -10.51 -13.40 -4.41
N LEU A 66 -10.61 -12.53 -5.41
CA LEU A 66 -11.67 -12.58 -6.42
C LEU A 66 -11.28 -13.43 -7.63
N THR A 67 -10.06 -13.99 -7.68
CA THR A 67 -9.49 -14.69 -8.85
C THR A 67 -9.51 -13.83 -10.14
N LEU A 68 -9.29 -12.53 -9.99
CA LEU A 68 -9.36 -11.53 -11.07
C LEU A 68 -7.95 -11.04 -11.44
N ASN A 69 -7.39 -11.58 -12.53
CA ASN A 69 -6.07 -11.18 -13.04
C ASN A 69 -5.99 -9.69 -13.43
N ILE A 70 -7.13 -9.07 -13.78
CA ILE A 70 -7.18 -7.64 -14.12
C ILE A 70 -6.79 -6.75 -12.92
N MET A 71 -7.12 -7.15 -11.69
CA MET A 71 -6.78 -6.37 -10.49
C MET A 71 -5.27 -6.42 -10.21
N LYS A 72 -4.64 -7.58 -10.43
CA LYS A 72 -3.18 -7.72 -10.37
C LYS A 72 -2.49 -6.84 -11.40
N LEU A 73 -2.98 -6.84 -12.64
CA LEU A 73 -2.45 -6.03 -13.73
C LEU A 73 -2.48 -4.52 -13.41
N LEU A 74 -3.49 -4.07 -12.67
CA LEU A 74 -3.58 -2.68 -12.21
C LEU A 74 -2.72 -2.39 -10.98
N GLY A 75 -2.58 -3.35 -10.06
CA GLY A 75 -1.81 -3.21 -8.83
C GLY A 75 -0.30 -3.19 -9.06
N THR A 76 0.23 -4.06 -9.92
CA THR A 76 1.68 -4.20 -10.13
C THR A 76 2.36 -2.89 -10.58
N PRO A 77 1.84 -2.13 -11.56
CA PRO A 77 2.44 -0.84 -11.95
C PRO A 77 2.48 0.18 -10.81
N LEU A 78 1.45 0.22 -9.95
CA LEU A 78 1.42 1.12 -8.79
C LEU A 78 2.54 0.78 -7.80
N ILE A 79 2.75 -0.50 -7.50
CA ILE A 79 3.83 -0.97 -6.63
C ILE A 79 5.20 -0.59 -7.21
N ILE A 80 5.40 -0.75 -8.52
CA ILE A 80 6.67 -0.42 -9.19
C ILE A 80 6.97 1.08 -9.10
N VAL A 81 5.98 1.93 -9.42
CA VAL A 81 6.13 3.39 -9.32
C VAL A 81 6.40 3.81 -7.88
N ALA A 82 5.67 3.24 -6.93
CA ALA A 82 5.86 3.50 -5.52
C ALA A 82 7.26 3.11 -5.03
N GLY A 83 7.70 1.90 -5.34
CA GLY A 83 8.99 1.38 -4.94
C GLY A 83 10.14 2.24 -5.48
N THR A 84 10.05 2.65 -6.75
CA THR A 84 11.04 3.54 -7.37
C THR A 84 11.14 4.88 -6.62
N ASN A 85 10.00 5.53 -6.35
CA ASN A 85 9.98 6.80 -5.64
C ASN A 85 10.49 6.69 -4.19
N ILE A 86 10.14 5.61 -3.49
CA ILE A 86 10.62 5.35 -2.13
C ILE A 86 12.15 5.22 -2.10
N VAL A 87 12.71 4.44 -3.03
CA VAL A 87 14.16 4.24 -3.15
C VAL A 87 14.86 5.56 -3.43
N VAL A 88 14.34 6.37 -4.35
CA VAL A 88 14.89 7.69 -4.69
C VAL A 88 14.79 8.68 -3.51
N ASP A 89 13.65 8.77 -2.82
CA ASP A 89 13.48 9.64 -1.64
C ASP A 89 14.46 9.26 -0.52
N GLN A 90 14.64 7.96 -0.29
CA GLN A 90 15.57 7.46 0.72
C GLN A 90 17.02 7.59 0.32
N TRP A 91 17.37 7.43 -0.96
CA TRP A 91 18.74 7.60 -1.44
C TRP A 91 19.26 9.02 -1.17
N LYS A 92 18.39 10.02 -1.35
CA LYS A 92 18.71 11.43 -1.06
C LYS A 92 18.98 11.69 0.42
N LYS A 93 18.45 10.87 1.33
CA LYS A 93 18.59 11.02 2.79
C LYS A 93 19.69 10.13 3.37
N ASN A 94 19.72 8.86 2.99
CA ASN A 94 20.67 7.86 3.48
C ASN A 94 20.79 6.69 2.48
N LYS A 95 21.95 6.62 1.82
CA LYS A 95 22.25 5.60 0.78
C LYS A 95 22.16 4.15 1.29
N VAL A 96 22.56 3.88 2.54
CA VAL A 96 22.52 2.52 3.12
C VAL A 96 21.08 2.06 3.35
N LYS A 97 20.23 2.95 3.90
CA LYS A 97 18.81 2.64 4.09
C LYS A 97 18.07 2.45 2.76
N SER A 98 18.44 3.22 1.73
CA SER A 98 17.87 3.07 0.39
C SER A 98 18.13 1.69 -0.21
N ILE A 99 19.35 1.15 -0.09
CA ILE A 99 19.71 -0.20 -0.56
C ILE A 99 18.88 -1.27 0.18
N LEU A 100 18.77 -1.16 1.51
CA LEU A 100 17.96 -2.10 2.30
C LEU A 100 16.49 -2.10 1.89
N ILE A 101 15.90 -0.92 1.68
CA ILE A 101 14.50 -0.79 1.26
C ILE A 101 14.30 -1.33 -0.15
N THR A 102 15.26 -1.10 -1.06
CA THR A 102 15.25 -1.68 -2.41
C THR A 102 15.22 -3.21 -2.34
N LEU A 103 16.07 -3.81 -1.52
CA LEU A 103 16.13 -5.25 -1.32
C LEU A 103 14.79 -5.80 -0.79
N LEU A 104 14.19 -5.10 0.18
CA LEU A 104 12.90 -5.48 0.77
C LEU A 104 11.77 -5.47 -0.27
N ILE A 105 11.72 -4.44 -1.12
CA ILE A 105 10.72 -4.32 -2.19
C ILE A 105 10.89 -5.44 -3.23
N LEU A 106 12.12 -5.77 -3.61
CA LEU A 106 12.40 -6.86 -4.54
C LEU A 106 11.96 -8.22 -3.99
N VAL A 107 12.20 -8.48 -2.70
CA VAL A 107 11.72 -9.70 -2.02
C VAL A 107 10.20 -9.76 -2.01
N LEU A 108 9.52 -8.65 -1.69
CA LEU A 108 8.05 -8.57 -1.72
C LEU A 108 7.49 -8.87 -3.12
N ILE A 109 8.08 -8.29 -4.17
CA ILE A 109 7.67 -8.56 -5.55
C ILE A 109 7.91 -10.03 -5.91
N GLY A 110 9.05 -10.61 -5.51
CA GLY A 110 9.34 -12.02 -5.72
C GLY A 110 8.30 -12.96 -5.10
N LEU A 111 7.89 -12.68 -3.86
CA LEU A 111 6.84 -13.44 -3.17
C LEU A 111 5.44 -13.27 -3.79
N ILE A 112 5.15 -12.13 -4.40
CA ILE A 112 3.86 -11.88 -5.06
C ILE A 112 3.77 -12.61 -6.41
N ILE A 113 4.90 -12.78 -7.10
CA ILE A 113 4.96 -13.41 -8.44
C ILE A 113 5.12 -14.94 -8.37
N SER A 114 5.77 -15.49 -7.33
CA SER A 114 5.98 -16.93 -7.15
C SER A 114 4.71 -17.66 -6.72
#